data_AF-A0A7S1W1D2-F1
#
_entry.id   AF-A0A7S1W1D2-F1
#
_cell.length_a   1.000
_cell.length_b   1.000
_cell.length_c   1.000
_cell.angle_alpha   90.00
_cell.angle_beta   90.00
_cell.angle_gamma   90.00
#
_symmetry.space_group_name_H-M   'P 1'
#
loop_
_entity.id
_entity.type
_entity.pdbx_description
1 polymer ?
#
loop_
_entity_poly.entity_id
_entity_poly.type
_entity_poly.pdbx_seq_one_letter_code
_entity_poly.pdbx_strand_id
1 'polypeptide(L)'
;IMEALRASESGRSADGAEGCEGAAWHQEYGSWMIESTPAAPFAGQPDSLVSVERSMRRRRARLQAVLGENEIAPTMVNFPLMGVGEFTVPAASPGGLASRSDSVPDACINPHPRFGTLTANIRSRRGSKVDIRMPLFRDEATPEFAGGASGSGTSEPSIDMDCMAYGMGMCCLQVTFQGASMDEARFLHDQMNVLTPILLA
;
A
#
# COMPACT_ATOMS: atom_id res chain seq x y z
N ILE A 1 -14.28 10.53 -0.70
CA ILE A 1 -12.90 11.08 -0.79
C ILE A 1 -12.39 11.14 -2.25
N MET A 2 -12.22 10.01 -2.96
CA MET A 2 -11.63 10.00 -4.31
C MET A 2 -12.31 10.92 -5.33
N GLU A 3 -13.65 10.96 -5.36
CA GLU A 3 -14.40 11.85 -6.26
C GLU A 3 -14.15 13.33 -5.95
N ALA A 4 -14.14 13.70 -4.66
CA ALA A 4 -13.84 15.06 -4.22
C ALA A 4 -12.41 15.49 -4.61
N LEU A 5 -11.43 14.59 -4.43
CA LEU A 5 -10.05 14.84 -4.86
C LEU A 5 -9.97 15.09 -6.37
N ARG A 6 -10.57 14.21 -7.18
CA ARG A 6 -10.55 14.35 -8.64
C ARG A 6 -11.28 15.62 -9.11
N ALA A 7 -12.41 15.95 -8.51
CA ALA A 7 -13.14 17.19 -8.80
C ALA A 7 -12.30 18.44 -8.48
N SER A 8 -11.54 18.41 -7.37
CA SER A 8 -10.67 19.53 -6.98
C SER A 8 -9.51 19.78 -7.96
N GLU A 9 -9.07 18.74 -8.69
CA GLU A 9 -8.04 18.86 -9.73
C GLU A 9 -8.64 19.43 -11.04
N SER A 10 -9.80 18.93 -11.47
CA SER A 10 -10.45 19.38 -12.70
C SER A 10 -10.80 20.88 -12.69
N GLY A 11 -11.17 21.43 -11.53
CA GLY A 11 -11.42 22.87 -11.38
C GLY A 11 -10.16 23.73 -11.49
N ARG A 12 -8.97 23.17 -11.25
CA ARG A 12 -7.69 23.90 -11.25
C ARG A 12 -6.95 23.83 -12.59
N SER A 13 -7.22 22.81 -13.41
CA SER A 13 -6.71 22.76 -14.80
C SER A 13 -7.27 23.88 -15.67
N ALA A 14 -8.41 24.49 -15.30
CA ALA A 14 -9.00 25.63 -16.01
C ALA A 14 -8.28 26.97 -15.75
N ASP A 15 -7.51 27.09 -14.66
CA ASP A 15 -6.84 28.33 -14.24
C ASP A 15 -5.40 28.49 -14.78
N GLY A 16 -5.01 27.70 -15.80
CA GLY A 16 -3.77 27.92 -16.55
C GLY A 16 -2.47 27.53 -15.83
N ALA A 17 -2.54 26.79 -14.71
CA ALA A 17 -1.36 26.21 -14.08
C ALA A 17 -0.92 24.92 -14.80
N GLU A 18 -0.43 25.07 -16.04
CA GLU A 18 0.22 23.99 -16.78
C GLU A 18 1.59 23.67 -16.14
N GLY A 19 1.69 22.58 -15.38
CA GLY A 19 2.96 22.14 -14.81
C GLY A 19 2.84 21.01 -13.77
N CYS A 20 3.98 20.58 -13.23
CA CYS A 20 4.16 19.53 -12.20
C CYS A 20 3.45 19.81 -10.84
N GLU A 21 2.57 20.81 -10.81
CA GLU A 21 1.85 21.30 -9.64
C GLU A 21 0.47 20.63 -9.42
N GLY A 22 -0.04 19.92 -10.42
CA GLY A 22 -1.23 19.08 -10.32
C GLY A 22 -0.94 17.72 -9.66
N ALA A 23 -2.01 17.00 -9.29
CA ALA A 23 -1.90 15.64 -8.77
C ALA A 23 -2.85 14.69 -9.50
N ALA A 24 -2.42 13.46 -9.71
CA ALA A 24 -3.30 12.37 -10.12
C ALA A 24 -3.55 11.46 -8.91
N TRP A 25 -4.80 10.97 -8.81
CA TRP A 25 -5.29 10.21 -7.66
C TRP A 25 -5.83 8.85 -8.11
N HIS A 26 -5.26 7.78 -7.54
CA HIS A 26 -5.55 6.40 -7.92
C HIS A 26 -6.12 5.59 -6.75
N GLN A 27 -6.93 4.60 -7.10
CA GLN A 27 -7.44 3.61 -6.15
C GLN A 27 -6.37 2.54 -5.95
N GLU A 28 -6.18 2.13 -4.70
CA GLU A 28 -5.31 1.02 -4.34
C GLU A 28 -6.10 -0.18 -3.82
N TYR A 29 -5.40 -1.30 -3.58
CA TYR A 29 -6.01 -2.56 -3.13
C TYR A 29 -6.87 -2.39 -1.87
N GLY A 30 -6.35 -1.68 -0.85
CA GLY A 30 -7.08 -1.42 0.38
C GLY A 30 -8.20 -0.40 0.16
N SER A 31 -9.39 -0.66 0.70
CA SER A 31 -10.51 0.29 0.64
C SER A 31 -10.24 1.61 1.39
N TRP A 32 -9.28 1.61 2.31
CA TRP A 32 -8.79 2.78 3.04
C TRP A 32 -7.57 3.46 2.39
N MET A 33 -7.03 2.90 1.30
CA MET A 33 -5.79 3.37 0.69
C MET A 33 -6.06 4.37 -0.43
N ILE A 34 -5.16 5.35 -0.55
CA ILE A 34 -5.14 6.33 -1.63
C ILE A 34 -3.72 6.42 -2.15
N GLU A 35 -3.57 6.30 -3.47
CA GLU A 35 -2.32 6.59 -4.15
C GLU A 35 -2.40 7.97 -4.83
N SER A 36 -1.28 8.69 -4.82
CA SER A 36 -1.15 9.97 -5.50
C SER A 36 0.20 10.15 -6.20
N THR A 37 0.17 10.65 -7.42
CA THR A 37 1.33 10.91 -8.28
C THR A 37 1.30 12.37 -8.77
N PRO A 38 2.42 12.96 -9.22
CA PRO A 38 2.36 14.30 -9.79
C PRO A 38 1.60 14.19 -11.12
N ALA A 39 0.80 15.21 -11.48
CA ALA A 39 0.02 15.15 -12.73
C ALA A 39 0.89 15.05 -13.99
N ALA A 40 2.12 15.55 -13.90
CA ALA A 40 3.14 15.45 -14.94
C ALA A 40 4.48 15.00 -14.33
N PRO A 41 5.31 14.26 -15.08
CA PRO A 41 6.62 13.84 -14.60
C PRO A 41 7.52 15.05 -14.29
N PHE A 42 8.42 14.86 -13.32
CA PHE A 42 9.48 15.82 -13.05
C PHE A 42 10.48 15.87 -14.21
N ALA A 43 11.04 17.05 -14.50
CA ALA A 43 12.06 17.18 -15.54
C ALA A 43 13.43 16.67 -15.07
N GLY A 44 14.36 16.45 -16.00
CA GLY A 44 15.73 16.02 -15.71
C GLY A 44 16.67 17.12 -15.20
N GLN A 45 16.13 18.25 -14.71
CA GLN A 45 16.92 19.40 -14.25
C GLN A 45 17.06 19.38 -12.72
N PRO A 46 18.17 19.89 -12.15
CA PRO A 46 18.37 19.93 -10.68
C PRO A 46 17.22 20.59 -9.91
N ASP A 47 16.61 21.64 -10.48
CA ASP A 47 15.46 22.34 -9.87
C ASP A 47 14.24 21.43 -9.67
N SER A 48 14.15 20.34 -10.43
CA SER A 48 13.07 19.36 -10.26
C SER A 48 13.24 18.57 -8.97
N LEU A 49 14.46 18.31 -8.50
CA LEU A 49 14.72 17.60 -7.25
C LEU A 49 14.15 18.36 -6.05
N VAL A 50 14.34 19.70 -6.01
CA VAL A 50 13.82 20.54 -4.92
C VAL A 50 12.29 20.74 -4.99
N SER A 51 11.67 20.40 -6.13
CA SER A 51 10.22 20.48 -6.32
C SER A 51 9.45 19.25 -5.81
N VAL A 52 10.12 18.10 -5.65
CA VAL A 52 9.48 16.81 -5.28
C VAL A 52 8.76 16.93 -3.95
N GLU A 53 9.46 17.44 -2.93
CA GLU A 53 8.89 17.59 -1.59
C GLU A 53 7.71 18.58 -1.60
N ARG A 54 7.83 19.69 -2.35
CA ARG A 54 6.74 20.66 -2.50
C ARG A 54 5.51 20.01 -3.13
N SER A 55 5.69 19.20 -4.17
CA SER A 55 4.62 18.44 -4.81
C SER A 55 3.96 17.46 -3.83
N MET A 56 4.75 16.70 -3.06
CA MET A 56 4.28 15.80 -2.00
C MET A 56 3.46 16.52 -0.92
N ARG A 57 3.96 17.65 -0.39
CA ARG A 57 3.29 18.45 0.64
C ARG A 57 1.94 19.00 0.13
N ARG A 58 1.88 19.43 -1.13
CA ARG A 58 0.62 19.89 -1.74
C ARG A 58 -0.41 18.77 -1.84
N ARG A 59 -0.01 17.57 -2.27
CA ARG A 59 -0.90 16.40 -2.29
C ARG A 59 -1.42 16.08 -0.90
N ARG A 60 -0.56 16.10 0.12
CA ARG A 60 -0.99 15.93 1.52
C ARG A 60 -2.03 16.98 1.93
N ALA A 61 -1.78 18.26 1.63
CA ALA A 61 -2.70 19.34 1.99
C ALA A 61 -4.07 19.19 1.29
N ARG A 62 -4.08 18.77 0.01
CA ARG A 62 -5.33 18.49 -0.72
C ARG A 62 -6.09 17.31 -0.14
N LEU A 63 -5.37 16.24 0.24
CA LEU A 63 -5.96 15.10 0.93
C LEU A 63 -6.59 15.54 2.26
N GLN A 64 -5.85 16.27 3.09
CA GLN A 64 -6.34 16.76 4.38
C GLN A 64 -7.58 17.65 4.25
N ALA A 65 -7.69 18.44 3.19
CA ALA A 65 -8.84 19.32 2.96
C ALA A 65 -10.16 18.59 2.68
N VAL A 66 -10.11 17.30 2.32
CA VAL A 66 -11.30 16.48 2.04
C VAL A 66 -11.56 15.39 3.09
N LEU A 67 -10.70 15.29 4.12
CA LEU A 67 -10.91 14.38 5.24
C LEU A 67 -11.98 14.93 6.18
N GLY A 68 -12.74 14.03 6.81
CA GLY A 68 -13.63 14.37 7.91
C GLY A 68 -12.89 14.76 9.19
N GLU A 69 -13.62 15.30 10.17
CA GLU A 69 -13.06 15.81 11.44
C GLU A 69 -12.23 14.79 12.23
N ASN A 70 -12.57 13.49 12.11
CA ASN A 70 -11.89 12.39 12.81
C ASN A 70 -11.16 11.44 11.86
N GLU A 71 -10.83 11.89 10.66
CA GLU A 71 -10.08 11.12 9.68
C GLU A 71 -8.64 11.62 9.56
N ILE A 72 -7.69 10.70 9.53
CA ILE A 72 -6.29 10.99 9.25
C ILE A 72 -5.81 10.10 8.10
N ALA A 73 -4.84 10.60 7.33
CA ALA A 73 -4.22 9.85 6.24
C ALA A 73 -2.69 9.82 6.40
N PRO A 74 -2.15 9.00 7.32
CA PRO A 74 -0.72 8.83 7.48
C PRO A 74 -0.14 7.99 6.33
N THR A 75 1.12 8.23 5.96
CA THR A 75 1.88 7.34 5.07
C THR A 75 2.59 6.29 5.90
N MET A 76 1.87 5.20 6.22
CA MET A 76 2.41 4.06 6.97
C MET A 76 2.62 2.88 6.01
N VAL A 77 3.76 2.21 6.13
CA VAL A 77 4.04 1.00 5.34
C VAL A 77 3.02 -0.07 5.66
N ASN A 78 2.81 -0.39 6.93
CA ASN A 78 1.82 -1.36 7.38
C ASN A 78 0.94 -0.75 8.50
N PHE A 79 -0.32 -1.18 8.56
CA PHE A 79 -1.18 -0.88 9.70
C PHE A 79 -0.93 -1.94 10.79
N PRO A 80 -0.42 -1.57 11.99
CA PRO A 80 0.07 -2.54 12.96
C PRO A 80 -0.98 -3.52 13.50
N LEU A 81 -2.25 -3.10 13.57
CA LEU A 81 -3.35 -3.90 14.12
C LEU A 81 -4.22 -4.55 13.03
N MET A 82 -3.67 -4.72 11.82
CA MET A 82 -4.38 -5.34 10.71
C MET A 82 -4.82 -6.77 11.07
N GLY A 83 -6.13 -7.05 11.03
CA GLY A 83 -6.67 -8.36 11.39
C GLY A 83 -6.81 -8.60 12.89
N VAL A 84 -6.62 -7.58 13.74
CA VAL A 84 -6.72 -7.69 15.21
C VAL A 84 -7.88 -6.86 15.74
N GLY A 85 -8.80 -7.50 16.47
CA GLY A 85 -9.93 -6.82 17.09
C GLY A 85 -10.86 -6.13 16.08
N GLU A 86 -11.47 -5.02 16.50
CA GLU A 86 -12.24 -4.15 15.60
C GLU A 86 -11.32 -3.07 15.02
N PHE A 87 -10.95 -3.23 13.75
CA PHE A 87 -10.01 -2.33 13.05
C PHE A 87 -10.58 -1.71 11.76
N THR A 88 -11.88 -1.93 11.48
CA THR A 88 -12.56 -1.40 10.29
C THR A 88 -13.73 -0.52 10.68
N VAL A 89 -14.03 0.49 9.86
CA VAL A 89 -15.18 1.37 10.03
C VAL A 89 -15.96 1.43 8.70
N PRO A 90 -17.24 1.02 8.68
CA PRO A 90 -17.96 0.33 9.74
C PRO A 90 -17.33 -1.04 10.08
N ALA A 91 -17.59 -1.53 11.30
CA ALA A 91 -17.08 -2.83 11.73
C ALA A 91 -17.55 -3.95 10.79
N ALA A 92 -16.62 -4.78 10.34
CA ALA A 92 -16.89 -5.90 9.45
C ALA A 92 -16.28 -7.20 9.99
N SER A 93 -17.03 -8.30 9.88
CA SER A 93 -16.56 -9.62 10.31
C SER A 93 -15.56 -10.22 9.32
N PRO A 94 -14.51 -10.92 9.80
CA PRO A 94 -13.52 -11.56 8.95
C PRO A 94 -14.10 -12.47 7.87
N GLY A 95 -13.38 -12.58 6.75
CA GLY A 95 -13.73 -13.45 5.64
C GLY A 95 -14.55 -12.76 4.55
N GLY A 96 -15.22 -13.57 3.74
CA GLY A 96 -15.95 -13.15 2.55
C GLY A 96 -15.70 -14.09 1.37
N LEU A 97 -16.26 -13.76 0.20
CA LEU A 97 -16.22 -14.62 -0.98
C LEU A 97 -14.85 -14.62 -1.67
N ALA A 98 -14.13 -13.50 -1.61
CA ALA A 98 -12.86 -13.29 -2.27
C ALA A 98 -11.71 -13.90 -1.46
N SER A 99 -11.39 -13.33 -0.28
CA SER A 99 -10.23 -13.75 0.52
C SER A 99 -10.47 -15.04 1.30
N ARG A 100 -11.68 -15.21 1.88
CA ARG A 100 -11.98 -16.25 2.90
C ARG A 100 -10.98 -16.23 4.07
N SER A 101 -10.45 -15.05 4.40
CA SER A 101 -9.50 -14.88 5.51
C SER A 101 -10.15 -15.16 6.86
N ASP A 102 -9.37 -15.65 7.82
CA ASP A 102 -9.82 -15.91 9.18
C ASP A 102 -9.82 -14.62 10.04
N SER A 103 -9.04 -13.61 9.65
CA SER A 103 -8.79 -12.39 10.44
C SER A 103 -9.18 -11.08 9.73
N VAL A 104 -9.23 -11.05 8.39
CA VAL A 104 -9.48 -9.83 7.62
C VAL A 104 -10.81 -9.90 6.85
N PRO A 105 -11.70 -8.90 6.96
CA PRO A 105 -12.95 -8.86 6.21
C PRO A 105 -12.69 -8.49 4.73
N ASP A 106 -13.49 -9.00 3.80
CA ASP A 106 -13.45 -8.57 2.38
C ASP A 106 -13.85 -7.10 2.20
N ALA A 107 -14.46 -6.46 3.22
CA ALA A 107 -14.69 -5.02 3.26
C ALA A 107 -13.39 -4.19 3.21
N CYS A 108 -12.26 -4.81 3.55
CA CYS A 108 -10.92 -4.25 3.39
C CYS A 108 -10.48 -4.16 1.91
N ILE A 109 -11.13 -4.91 1.02
CA ILE A 109 -10.79 -4.90 -0.40
C ILE A 109 -11.53 -3.74 -1.07
N ASN A 110 -10.80 -2.96 -1.86
CA ASN A 110 -11.39 -1.88 -2.61
C ASN A 110 -12.55 -2.39 -3.50
N PRO A 111 -13.70 -1.68 -3.52
CA PRO A 111 -14.91 -2.14 -4.21
C PRO A 111 -14.76 -2.24 -5.73
N HIS A 112 -13.72 -1.66 -6.32
CA HIS A 112 -13.47 -1.81 -7.74
C HIS A 112 -13.26 -3.31 -8.10
N PRO A 113 -14.02 -3.87 -9.08
CA PRO A 113 -14.08 -5.32 -9.31
C PRO A 113 -12.74 -6.01 -9.53
N ARG A 114 -11.73 -5.28 -10.03
CA ARG A 114 -10.35 -5.74 -10.22
C ARG A 114 -9.79 -6.40 -8.96
N PHE A 115 -9.95 -5.78 -7.78
CA PHE A 115 -9.24 -6.20 -6.58
C PHE A 115 -9.86 -7.46 -5.97
N GLY A 116 -11.18 -7.50 -5.81
CA GLY A 116 -11.88 -8.70 -5.35
C GLY A 116 -11.67 -9.90 -6.29
N THR A 117 -11.70 -9.66 -7.61
CA THR A 117 -11.45 -10.70 -8.62
C THR A 117 -10.01 -11.23 -8.52
N LEU A 118 -9.02 -10.36 -8.36
CA LEU A 118 -7.62 -10.74 -8.20
C LEU A 118 -7.42 -11.63 -6.97
N THR A 119 -7.96 -11.22 -5.82
CA THR A 119 -7.89 -11.98 -4.56
C THR A 119 -8.52 -13.37 -4.72
N ALA A 120 -9.73 -13.44 -5.28
CA ALA A 120 -10.44 -14.70 -5.51
C ALA A 120 -9.68 -15.63 -6.48
N ASN A 121 -9.12 -15.08 -7.55
CA ASN A 121 -8.40 -15.84 -8.57
C ASN A 121 -7.08 -16.41 -8.04
N ILE A 122 -6.31 -15.63 -7.27
CA ILE A 122 -5.06 -16.12 -6.67
C ILE A 122 -5.35 -17.30 -5.73
N ARG A 123 -6.33 -17.16 -4.84
CA ARG A 123 -6.74 -18.23 -3.93
C ARG A 123 -7.22 -19.46 -4.68
N SER A 124 -8.08 -19.28 -5.68
CA SER A 124 -8.65 -20.39 -6.45
C SER A 124 -7.60 -21.12 -7.29
N ARG A 125 -6.67 -20.38 -7.91
CA ARG A 125 -5.53 -20.94 -8.64
C ARG A 125 -4.57 -21.70 -7.72
N ARG A 126 -4.30 -21.18 -6.51
CA ARG A 126 -3.44 -21.84 -5.52
C ARG A 126 -4.11 -23.09 -4.92
N GLY A 127 -5.44 -23.14 -4.91
CA GLY A 127 -6.24 -24.17 -4.24
C GLY A 127 -6.32 -23.99 -2.72
N SER A 128 -5.76 -22.92 -2.18
CA SER A 128 -5.70 -22.60 -0.75
C SER A 128 -5.51 -21.09 -0.53
N LYS A 129 -5.72 -20.63 0.70
CA LYS A 129 -5.45 -19.23 1.12
C LYS A 129 -3.97 -18.89 0.93
N VAL A 130 -3.61 -17.61 0.88
CA VAL A 130 -2.19 -17.22 0.94
C VAL A 130 -1.67 -17.62 2.32
N ASP A 131 -0.38 -17.95 2.44
CA ASP A 131 0.24 -18.33 3.72
C ASP A 131 1.54 -17.53 3.85
N ILE A 132 1.51 -16.48 4.66
CA ILE A 132 2.67 -15.63 4.98
C ILE A 132 2.94 -15.82 6.47
N ARG A 133 4.17 -16.21 6.81
CA ARG A 133 4.60 -16.42 8.19
C ARG A 133 5.77 -15.50 8.48
N MET A 134 5.58 -14.57 9.42
CA MET A 134 6.63 -13.66 9.88
C MET A 134 7.16 -14.16 11.22
N PRO A 135 8.47 -14.40 11.39
CA PRO A 135 9.05 -14.73 12.69
C PRO A 135 8.59 -13.78 13.81
N LEU A 136 8.09 -14.34 14.90
CA LEU A 136 7.63 -13.53 16.04
C LEU A 136 8.83 -12.95 16.80
N PHE A 137 8.73 -11.68 17.20
CA PHE A 137 9.77 -11.07 18.04
C PHE A 137 9.80 -11.74 19.42
N ARG A 138 11.00 -12.21 19.80
CA ARG A 138 11.24 -12.86 21.09
C ARG A 138 11.61 -11.84 22.15
N ASP A 139 10.65 -11.52 23.02
CA ASP A 139 10.85 -10.77 24.25
C ASP A 139 10.75 -11.71 25.47
N GLU A 140 11.19 -11.25 26.64
CA GLU A 140 11.10 -11.99 27.91
C GLU A 140 9.66 -12.39 28.24
N ALA A 141 8.70 -11.53 27.89
CA ALA A 141 7.28 -11.70 28.18
C ALA A 141 6.45 -12.24 27.00
N THR A 142 7.07 -12.59 25.87
CA THR A 142 6.34 -13.16 24.71
C THR A 142 5.92 -14.60 25.04
N PRO A 143 4.61 -14.89 25.23
CA PRO A 143 4.13 -16.15 25.80
C PRO A 143 4.46 -17.38 24.95
N GLU A 144 4.56 -17.23 23.64
CA GLU A 144 4.92 -18.28 22.68
C GLU A 144 6.34 -18.84 22.92
N PHE A 145 7.19 -18.07 23.59
CA PHE A 145 8.53 -18.49 24.02
C PHE A 145 8.62 -18.83 25.51
N ALA A 146 7.60 -18.47 26.30
CA ALA A 146 7.53 -18.69 27.74
C ALA A 146 7.01 -20.11 28.05
N GLY A 147 7.84 -21.14 27.83
CA GLY A 147 7.42 -22.48 28.21
C GLY A 147 8.32 -23.66 27.86
N GLY A 148 9.48 -23.47 27.21
CA GLY A 148 10.37 -24.59 26.84
C GLY A 148 9.67 -25.72 26.09
N ALA A 149 8.47 -25.45 25.55
CA ALA A 149 7.59 -26.45 25.01
C ALA A 149 8.01 -26.69 23.57
N SER A 150 8.74 -27.78 23.40
CA SER A 150 8.65 -28.63 22.23
C SER A 150 7.18 -28.89 21.88
N GLY A 151 6.55 -27.95 21.18
CA GLY A 151 5.40 -28.26 20.34
C GLY A 151 5.88 -29.27 19.32
N SER A 152 5.16 -30.37 19.16
CA SER A 152 5.46 -31.48 18.24
C SER A 152 5.32 -31.10 16.75
N GLY A 153 5.64 -29.86 16.40
CA GLY A 153 5.63 -29.30 15.05
C GLY A 153 6.90 -28.47 14.87
N THR A 154 7.63 -28.73 13.79
CA THR A 154 8.98 -28.24 13.49
C THR A 154 9.07 -26.75 13.11
N SER A 155 8.14 -25.89 13.54
CA SER A 155 8.07 -24.48 13.13
C SER A 155 8.21 -23.52 14.31
N GLU A 156 9.14 -22.58 14.19
CA GLU A 156 9.31 -21.47 15.13
C GLU A 156 8.02 -20.61 15.22
N PRO A 157 7.72 -19.98 16.39
CA PRO A 157 6.58 -19.08 16.52
C PRO A 157 6.56 -17.97 15.46
N SER A 158 5.40 -17.81 14.80
CA SER A 158 5.21 -16.83 13.73
C SER A 158 3.91 -16.06 13.87
N ILE A 159 3.90 -14.86 13.28
CA ILE A 159 2.70 -14.11 12.94
C ILE A 159 2.17 -14.69 11.62
N ASP A 160 1.01 -15.34 11.68
CA ASP A 160 0.39 -15.99 10.54
C ASP A 160 -0.59 -15.02 9.84
N MET A 161 -0.40 -14.86 8.54
CA MET A 161 -1.13 -13.92 7.70
C MET A 161 -1.66 -14.66 6.47
N ASP A 162 -2.98 -14.76 6.36
CA ASP A 162 -3.64 -15.71 5.45
C ASP A 162 -4.28 -15.08 4.20
N CYS A 163 -4.09 -13.77 4.00
CA CYS A 163 -4.78 -13.05 2.94
C CYS A 163 -3.92 -11.97 2.29
N MET A 164 -4.34 -11.59 1.08
CA MET A 164 -3.65 -10.63 0.24
C MET A 164 -3.60 -9.21 0.84
N ALA A 165 -4.52 -8.88 1.75
CA ALA A 165 -4.55 -7.57 2.40
C ALA A 165 -3.36 -7.33 3.34
N TYR A 166 -2.74 -8.38 3.88
CA TYR A 166 -1.48 -8.26 4.63
C TYR A 166 -0.29 -7.84 3.74
N GLY A 167 -0.39 -8.07 2.43
CA GLY A 167 0.60 -7.68 1.43
C GLY A 167 0.23 -6.38 0.72
N MET A 168 -0.81 -6.43 -0.11
CA MET A 168 -1.25 -5.29 -0.91
C MET A 168 -1.99 -4.21 -0.10
N GLY A 169 -2.33 -4.47 1.16
CA GLY A 169 -2.81 -3.43 2.09
C GLY A 169 -1.67 -2.59 2.70
N MET A 170 -0.43 -2.81 2.28
CA MET A 170 0.73 -2.01 2.68
C MET A 170 0.99 -0.86 1.71
N CYS A 171 1.58 0.23 2.21
CA CYS A 171 2.02 1.36 1.37
C CYS A 171 3.52 1.27 1.07
N CYS A 172 3.93 1.86 -0.04
CA CYS A 172 5.35 2.06 -0.37
C CYS A 172 5.56 3.42 -1.05
N LEU A 173 6.82 3.81 -1.17
CA LEU A 173 7.24 4.91 -2.04
C LEU A 173 7.78 4.31 -3.32
N GLN A 174 7.26 4.74 -4.47
CA GLN A 174 7.72 4.31 -5.78
C GLN A 174 8.24 5.50 -6.58
N VAL A 175 9.29 5.26 -7.36
CA VAL A 175 9.89 6.23 -8.28
C VAL A 175 10.09 5.56 -9.63
N THR A 176 9.68 6.22 -10.72
CA THR A 176 9.82 5.71 -12.08
C THR A 176 10.70 6.67 -12.88
N PHE A 177 11.71 6.12 -13.55
CA PHE A 177 12.63 6.87 -14.42
C PHE A 177 12.39 6.51 -15.88
N GLN A 178 12.49 7.51 -16.76
CA GLN A 178 12.45 7.33 -18.21
C GLN A 178 13.89 7.29 -18.75
N GLY A 179 14.28 6.21 -19.41
CA GLY A 179 15.51 6.15 -20.20
C GLY A 179 15.33 6.81 -21.57
N ALA A 180 16.41 7.32 -22.17
CA ALA A 180 16.40 7.92 -23.50
C ALA A 180 16.25 6.88 -24.63
N SER A 181 16.56 5.61 -24.35
CA SER A 181 16.37 4.49 -25.27
C SER A 181 16.05 3.20 -24.51
N MET A 182 15.63 2.17 -25.25
CA MET A 182 15.47 0.83 -24.68
C MET A 182 16.78 0.29 -24.09
N ASP A 183 17.93 0.57 -24.72
CA ASP A 183 19.22 0.08 -24.24
C ASP A 183 19.60 0.74 -22.91
N GLU A 184 19.37 2.04 -22.77
CA GLU A 184 19.59 2.75 -21.51
C GLU A 184 18.62 2.28 -20.42
N ALA A 185 17.34 2.10 -20.76
CA ALA A 185 16.34 1.62 -19.81
C ALA A 185 16.70 0.22 -19.26
N ARG A 186 17.21 -0.68 -20.12
CA ARG A 186 17.71 -2.00 -19.70
C ARG A 186 18.93 -1.88 -18.81
N PHE A 187 19.89 -1.05 -19.19
CA PHE A 187 21.09 -0.80 -18.38
C PHE A 187 20.71 -0.28 -16.98
N LEU A 188 19.85 0.74 -16.90
CA LEU A 188 19.37 1.29 -15.63
C LEU A 188 18.62 0.26 -14.79
N HIS A 189 17.74 -0.53 -15.40
CA HIS A 189 17.03 -1.61 -14.72
C HIS A 189 17.99 -2.62 -14.08
N ASP A 190 19.02 -3.05 -14.82
CA ASP A 190 20.01 -3.99 -14.33
C ASP A 190 20.83 -3.41 -13.15
N GLN A 191 21.18 -2.13 -13.20
CA GLN A 191 21.86 -1.45 -12.08
C GLN A 191 20.94 -1.32 -10.84
N MET A 192 19.68 -0.92 -11.05
CA MET A 192 18.74 -0.73 -9.95
C MET A 192 18.39 -2.05 -9.25
N ASN A 193 18.36 -3.18 -9.96
CA ASN A 193 18.12 -4.49 -9.35
C ASN A 193 19.12 -4.84 -8.25
N VAL A 194 20.38 -4.43 -8.41
CA VAL A 194 21.43 -4.64 -7.40
C VAL A 194 21.21 -3.73 -6.18
N LEU A 195 20.66 -2.53 -6.39
CA LEU A 195 20.40 -1.55 -5.33
C LEU A 195 19.10 -1.81 -4.56
N THR A 196 18.10 -2.45 -5.16
CA THR A 196 16.80 -2.74 -4.54
C THR A 196 16.88 -3.31 -3.12
N PRO A 197 17.65 -4.40 -2.84
CA PRO A 197 17.73 -4.92 -1.48
C PRO A 197 18.42 -3.98 -0.48
N ILE A 198 19.32 -3.10 -0.97
CA ILE A 198 20.00 -2.10 -0.13
C ILE A 198 19.03 -0.98 0.25
N LEU A 199 18.14 -0.58 -0.67
CA LEU A 199 17.12 0.44 -0.41
C LEU A 199 15.95 -0.07 0.44
N LEU A 200 15.75 -1.40 0.47
CA LEU A 200 14.74 -2.05 1.31
C LEU A 200 15.18 -2.20 2.77
N ALA A 201 16.48 -2.36 3.02
CA ALA A 201 17.08 -2.61 4.34
C ALA A 201 17.05 -1.36 5.23
#